data_AF-A0A420ZDQ3-F1
#
_entry.id   AF-A0A420ZDQ3-F1
#
_cell.length_a   1.000
_cell.length_b   1.000
_cell.length_c   1.000
_cell.angle_alpha   90.00
_cell.angle_beta   90.00
_cell.angle_gamma   90.00
#
_symmetry.space_group_name_H-M   'P 1'
#
loop_
_entity.id
_entity.type
_entity.pdbx_description
1 polymer ?
#
loop_
_entity_poly.entity_id
_entity_poly.type
_entity_poly.pdbx_seq_one_letter_code
_entity_poly.pdbx_strand_id
1 'polypeptide(L)'
;MSDRNIYRLNNEYLNMDDKIAVEAWYQAPGDFMVYAFWVLLIYSLYNPMPWYWILGIPTIFSMVLALIFWNFYNRSFFNALKLTIFHNWTTGVLGVLIGVLMVYHGYWVWAIVSVIVGIFGFTILDWWIMVYTIMAKSQYNMHTKYAFFKKWYGCTFPFEEDGK
;
A
#
# COMPACT_ATOMS: atom_id res chain seq x y z
N MET A 1 -18.40 17.91 13.65
CA MET A 1 -17.37 17.47 12.70
C MET A 1 -16.48 16.50 13.43
N SER A 2 -16.60 15.20 13.11
CA SER A 2 -16.01 14.11 13.89
C SER A 2 -14.50 14.03 13.67
N ASP A 3 -13.77 14.02 14.77
CA ASP A 3 -12.37 13.68 14.82
C ASP A 3 -12.06 12.41 14.03
N ARG A 4 -11.01 12.51 13.22
CA ARG A 4 -10.38 11.40 12.52
C ARG A 4 -9.90 10.36 13.53
N ASN A 5 -10.76 9.40 13.86
CA ASN A 5 -10.42 8.18 14.61
C ASN A 5 -9.65 7.17 13.74
N ILE A 6 -8.69 7.64 12.95
CA ILE A 6 -7.76 6.80 12.20
C ILE A 6 -6.39 7.02 12.84
N TYR A 7 -5.95 6.03 13.63
CA TYR A 7 -4.60 5.88 14.16
C TYR A 7 -4.12 6.93 15.17
N ARG A 8 -4.51 6.76 16.45
CA ARG A 8 -3.65 7.17 17.56
C ARG A 8 -2.70 6.03 17.90
N LEU A 9 -1.65 5.86 17.09
CA LEU A 9 -0.34 5.66 17.70
C LEU A 9 0.00 7.03 18.30
N ASN A 10 -0.46 7.26 19.54
CA ASN A 10 -0.13 8.42 20.35
C ASN A 10 1.34 8.29 20.78
N ASN A 11 2.21 8.16 19.78
CA ASN A 11 3.64 8.11 19.93
C ASN A 11 4.07 9.57 20.00
N GLU A 12 4.27 10.06 21.22
CA GLU A 12 4.77 11.40 21.54
C GLU A 12 6.19 11.61 21.00
N TYR A 13 6.89 10.53 20.67
CA TYR A 13 8.29 10.55 20.27
C TYR A 13 8.51 10.94 18.79
N LEU A 14 7.45 11.22 18.00
CA LEU A 14 7.57 11.50 16.56
C LEU A 14 6.65 12.62 16.07
N ASN A 15 7.21 13.47 15.21
CA ASN A 15 6.51 14.55 14.52
C ASN A 15 5.55 14.02 13.45
N MET A 16 4.57 14.84 13.06
CA MET A 16 3.54 14.46 12.10
C MET A 16 4.12 14.05 10.74
N ASP A 17 5.19 14.69 10.30
CA ASP A 17 5.84 14.40 9.01
C ASP A 17 6.49 13.02 8.97
N ASP A 18 7.02 12.54 10.09
CA ASP A 18 7.64 11.22 10.17
C ASP A 18 6.57 10.12 10.15
N LYS A 19 5.41 10.39 10.77
CA LYS A 19 4.23 9.51 10.71
C LYS A 19 3.72 9.39 9.28
N ILE A 20 3.63 10.51 8.54
CA ILE A 20 3.19 10.52 7.14
C ILE A 20 4.17 9.74 6.26
N ALA A 21 5.48 9.91 6.47
CA ALA A 21 6.51 9.21 5.71
C ALA A 21 6.48 7.69 5.93
N VAL A 22 6.35 7.23 7.18
CA VAL A 22 6.22 5.79 7.47
C VAL A 22 4.93 5.22 6.93
N GLU A 23 3.82 5.95 6.99
CA GLU A 23 2.58 5.50 6.34
C GLU A 23 2.74 5.45 4.82
N ALA A 24 3.47 6.39 4.21
CA ALA A 24 3.76 6.37 2.78
C ALA A 24 4.54 5.12 2.38
N TRP A 25 5.54 4.76 3.18
CA TRP A 25 6.30 3.53 2.97
C TRP A 25 5.45 2.28 3.13
N TYR A 26 4.70 2.22 4.24
CA TYR A 26 3.89 1.08 4.60
C TYR A 26 2.82 0.74 3.54
N GLN A 27 2.24 1.77 2.92
CA GLN A 27 1.21 1.62 1.89
C GLN A 27 1.78 1.44 0.48
N ALA A 28 3.03 1.82 0.23
CA ALA A 28 3.58 1.86 -1.13
C ALA A 28 3.44 0.55 -1.91
N PRO A 29 3.72 -0.65 -1.38
CA PRO A 29 3.50 -1.88 -2.14
C PRO A 29 2.04 -2.09 -2.56
N GLY A 30 1.09 -1.65 -1.73
CA GLY A 30 -0.34 -1.67 -2.04
C GLY A 30 -0.69 -0.70 -3.18
N ASP A 31 -0.11 0.49 -3.18
CA ASP A 31 -0.30 1.45 -4.27
C ASP A 31 0.20 0.87 -5.60
N PHE A 32 1.39 0.29 -5.62
CA PHE A 32 1.90 -0.41 -6.81
C PHE A 32 1.02 -1.59 -7.22
N MET A 33 0.39 -2.29 -6.27
CA MET A 33 -0.57 -3.37 -6.55
C MET A 33 -1.77 -2.86 -7.34
N VAL A 34 -2.33 -1.71 -6.95
CA VAL A 34 -3.48 -1.08 -7.63
C VAL A 34 -3.13 -0.79 -9.09
N TYR A 35 -1.95 -0.22 -9.34
CA TYR A 35 -1.48 0.07 -10.69
C TYR A 35 -1.23 -1.20 -11.50
N ALA A 36 -0.59 -2.22 -10.92
CA ALA A 36 -0.38 -3.50 -11.59
C ALA A 36 -1.72 -4.16 -11.97
N PHE A 37 -2.71 -4.11 -11.07
CA PHE A 37 -4.06 -4.58 -11.34
C PHE A 37 -4.69 -3.85 -12.53
N TRP A 38 -4.64 -2.52 -12.55
CA TRP A 38 -5.18 -1.73 -13.65
C TRP A 38 -4.52 -2.01 -14.99
N VAL A 39 -3.18 -2.14 -15.01
CA VAL A 39 -2.44 -2.51 -16.23
C VAL A 39 -2.90 -3.86 -16.74
N LEU A 40 -3.02 -4.87 -15.86
CA LEU A 40 -3.48 -6.20 -16.25
C LEU A 40 -4.94 -6.21 -16.68
N LEU A 41 -5.78 -5.37 -16.07
CA LEU A 41 -7.17 -5.23 -16.44
C LEU A 41 -7.31 -4.69 -17.86
N ILE A 42 -6.59 -3.62 -18.18
CA ILE A 42 -6.54 -3.05 -19.53
C ILE A 42 -5.95 -4.07 -20.51
N TYR A 43 -4.86 -4.74 -20.14
CA TYR A 43 -4.24 -5.77 -20.96
C TYR A 43 -5.19 -6.93 -21.28
N SER A 44 -6.04 -7.31 -20.32
CA SER A 44 -7.00 -8.40 -20.46
C SER A 44 -8.07 -8.15 -21.52
N LEU A 45 -8.33 -6.88 -21.88
CA LEU A 45 -9.24 -6.52 -22.97
C LEU A 45 -8.74 -6.98 -24.34
N TYR A 46 -7.41 -7.01 -24.52
CA TYR A 46 -6.76 -7.38 -25.78
C TYR A 46 -6.22 -8.81 -25.76
N ASN A 47 -5.97 -9.35 -24.56
CA ASN A 47 -5.43 -10.69 -24.36
C ASN A 47 -6.24 -11.39 -23.27
N PRO A 48 -7.18 -12.31 -23.63
CA PRO A 48 -8.04 -12.98 -22.67
C PRO A 48 -7.23 -13.60 -21.53
N MET A 49 -7.42 -13.06 -20.32
CA MET A 49 -6.69 -13.47 -19.13
C MET A 49 -7.67 -14.01 -18.10
N PRO A 50 -7.38 -15.17 -17.48
CA PRO A 50 -8.21 -15.66 -16.39
C PRO A 50 -8.20 -14.70 -15.19
N TRP A 51 -9.33 -14.57 -14.50
CA TRP A 51 -9.50 -13.65 -13.38
C TRP A 51 -8.44 -13.81 -12.27
N TYR A 52 -7.97 -15.03 -12.04
CA TYR A 52 -6.98 -15.32 -11.01
C TYR A 52 -5.58 -14.79 -11.34
N TRP A 53 -5.24 -14.57 -12.61
CA TRP A 53 -4.02 -13.88 -13.00
C TRP A 53 -4.13 -12.36 -12.80
N ILE A 54 -5.29 -11.79 -13.11
CA ILE A 54 -5.60 -10.36 -12.94
C ILE A 54 -5.47 -9.94 -11.47
N LEU A 55 -5.85 -10.80 -10.52
CA LEU A 55 -5.71 -10.55 -9.08
C LEU A 55 -4.42 -11.12 -8.49
N GLY A 56 -3.97 -12.27 -8.98
CA GLY A 56 -2.82 -13.00 -8.44
C GLY A 56 -1.48 -12.33 -8.74
N ILE A 57 -1.25 -11.87 -9.97
CA ILE A 57 0.02 -11.19 -10.31
C ILE A 57 0.21 -9.93 -9.46
N PRO A 58 -0.76 -9.00 -9.34
CA PRO A 58 -0.58 -7.80 -8.51
C PRO A 58 -0.28 -8.16 -7.06
N THR A 59 -0.97 -9.17 -6.52
CA THR A 59 -0.76 -9.63 -5.13
C THR A 59 0.66 -10.15 -4.91
N ILE A 60 1.17 -10.99 -5.83
CA ILE A 60 2.55 -11.49 -5.74
C ILE A 60 3.56 -10.35 -5.91
N PHE A 61 3.28 -9.44 -6.86
CA PHE A 61 4.12 -8.29 -7.13
C PHE A 61 4.25 -7.37 -5.91
N SER A 62 3.16 -7.11 -5.19
CA SER A 62 3.19 -6.28 -3.98
C SER A 62 3.99 -6.92 -2.83
N MET A 63 3.95 -8.25 -2.69
CA MET A 63 4.78 -8.97 -1.72
C MET A 63 6.27 -8.86 -2.06
N VAL A 64 6.64 -9.01 -3.34
CA VAL A 64 8.02 -8.84 -3.80
C VAL A 64 8.49 -7.40 -3.56
N LEU A 65 7.65 -6.41 -3.90
CA LEU A 65 7.96 -5.01 -3.63
C LEU A 65 8.09 -4.71 -2.14
N ALA A 66 7.30 -5.33 -1.27
CA ALA A 66 7.48 -5.18 0.17
C ALA A 66 8.86 -5.67 0.63
N LEU A 67 9.34 -6.82 0.14
CA LEU A 67 10.70 -7.28 0.44
C LEU A 67 11.76 -6.30 -0.06
N ILE A 68 11.60 -5.76 -1.27
CA ILE A 68 12.54 -4.79 -1.85
C ILE A 68 12.51 -3.50 -1.04
N PHE A 69 11.33 -2.93 -0.80
CA PHE A 69 11.16 -1.68 -0.10
C PHE A 69 11.55 -1.76 1.35
N TRP A 70 11.40 -2.91 2.01
CA TRP A 70 11.97 -3.10 3.34
C TRP A 70 13.46 -2.82 3.36
N ASN A 71 14.19 -3.24 2.32
CA ASN A 71 15.65 -3.13 2.27
C ASN A 71 16.15 -1.83 1.63
N PHE A 72 15.40 -1.24 0.69
CA PHE A 72 15.90 -0.16 -0.19
C PHE A 72 15.03 1.10 -0.21
N TYR A 73 14.35 1.43 0.89
CA TYR A 73 13.49 2.60 0.93
C TYR A 73 14.23 3.93 0.79
N ASN A 74 13.69 4.83 -0.05
CA ASN A 74 14.15 6.20 -0.21
C ASN A 74 13.01 7.18 0.12
N ARG A 75 13.11 7.84 1.29
CA ARG A 75 12.10 8.77 1.80
C ARG A 75 11.69 9.85 0.79
N SER A 76 12.66 10.46 0.11
CA SER A 76 12.36 11.54 -0.84
C SER A 76 11.55 11.03 -2.03
N PHE A 77 11.90 9.85 -2.53
CA PHE A 77 11.21 9.23 -3.67
C PHE A 77 9.76 8.87 -3.33
N PHE A 78 9.54 8.16 -2.22
CA PHE A 78 8.19 7.71 -1.85
C PHE A 78 7.26 8.85 -1.39
N ASN A 79 7.81 9.88 -0.76
CA ASN A 79 7.03 11.08 -0.47
C ASN A 79 6.60 11.78 -1.77
N ALA A 80 7.49 11.90 -2.75
CA ALA A 80 7.14 12.45 -4.06
C ALA A 80 6.07 11.60 -4.77
N LEU A 81 6.19 10.27 -4.75
CA LEU A 81 5.19 9.36 -5.31
C LEU A 81 3.82 9.49 -4.64
N LYS A 82 3.78 9.55 -3.30
CA LYS A 82 2.53 9.70 -2.53
C LYS A 82 1.82 11.03 -2.78
N LEU A 83 2.59 12.08 -3.00
CA LEU A 83 2.04 13.41 -3.33
C LEU A 83 1.61 13.52 -4.80
N THR A 84 1.97 12.57 -5.66
CA THR A 84 1.70 12.62 -7.10
C THR A 84 0.82 11.46 -7.53
N ILE A 85 1.42 10.36 -7.98
CA ILE A 85 0.72 9.26 -8.62
C ILE A 85 -0.05 8.40 -7.61
N PHE A 86 0.47 8.21 -6.39
CA PHE A 86 -0.22 7.44 -5.34
C PHE A 86 -1.14 8.32 -4.49
N HIS A 87 -1.39 9.55 -4.92
CA HIS A 87 -2.36 10.39 -4.23
C HIS A 87 -3.77 9.82 -4.45
N ASN A 88 -4.56 9.71 -3.37
CA ASN A 88 -5.92 9.14 -3.40
C ASN A 88 -6.80 9.75 -4.49
N TRP A 89 -6.58 11.03 -4.81
CA TRP A 89 -7.34 11.69 -5.86
C TRP A 89 -6.97 11.16 -7.26
N THR A 90 -5.68 10.98 -7.51
CA THR A 90 -5.15 10.42 -8.75
C THR A 90 -5.63 8.98 -8.94
N THR A 91 -5.52 8.16 -7.89
CA THR A 91 -5.98 6.76 -7.94
C THR A 91 -7.50 6.68 -8.12
N GLY A 92 -8.26 7.54 -7.44
CA GLY A 92 -9.71 7.61 -7.61
C GLY A 92 -10.12 7.94 -9.05
N VAL A 93 -9.50 8.98 -9.64
CA VAL A 93 -9.77 9.38 -11.04
C VAL A 93 -9.41 8.26 -12.01
N LEU A 94 -8.23 7.64 -11.87
CA LEU A 94 -7.82 6.53 -12.73
C LEU A 94 -8.74 5.32 -12.60
N GLY A 95 -9.15 4.96 -11.38
CA GLY A 95 -10.08 3.86 -11.15
C GLY A 95 -11.42 4.07 -11.86
N VAL A 96 -11.93 5.30 -11.86
CA VAL A 96 -13.15 5.69 -12.60
C VAL A 96 -12.92 5.63 -14.12
N LEU A 97 -11.84 6.22 -14.63
CA LEU A 97 -11.54 6.20 -16.07
C LEU A 97 -11.44 4.78 -16.62
N ILE A 98 -10.73 3.90 -15.89
CA ILE A 98 -10.59 2.50 -16.25
C ILE A 98 -11.93 1.77 -16.08
N GLY A 99 -12.72 2.10 -15.06
CA GLY A 99 -14.06 1.57 -14.90
C GLY A 99 -14.97 1.87 -16.10
N VAL A 100 -14.97 3.12 -16.57
CA VAL A 100 -15.71 3.55 -17.77
C VAL A 100 -15.24 2.79 -19.00
N LEU A 101 -13.92 2.61 -19.17
CA LEU A 101 -13.36 1.80 -20.25
C LEU A 101 -13.86 0.35 -20.19
N MET A 102 -13.87 -0.28 -19.01
CA MET A 102 -14.36 -1.66 -18.85
C MET A 102 -15.85 -1.79 -19.17
N VAL A 103 -16.68 -0.80 -18.80
CA VAL A 103 -18.10 -0.76 -19.17
C VAL A 103 -18.27 -0.72 -20.70
N TYR A 104 -17.50 0.11 -21.39
CA TYR A 104 -17.55 0.22 -22.84
C TYR A 104 -17.27 -1.12 -23.55
N HIS A 105 -16.43 -1.96 -22.95
CA HIS A 105 -16.13 -3.30 -23.43
C HIS A 105 -17.02 -4.41 -22.85
N GLY A 106 -18.06 -4.07 -22.08
CA GLY A 106 -19.03 -5.02 -21.53
C GLY A 106 -18.61 -5.73 -20.24
N TYR A 107 -17.49 -5.35 -19.62
CA TYR A 107 -16.95 -5.97 -18.39
C TYR A 107 -17.42 -5.24 -17.12
N TRP A 108 -18.73 -5.26 -16.87
CA TRP A 108 -19.35 -4.50 -15.77
C TRP A 108 -18.84 -4.84 -14.38
N VAL A 109 -18.56 -6.12 -14.10
CA VAL A 109 -18.03 -6.54 -12.79
C VAL A 109 -16.65 -5.91 -12.55
N TRP A 110 -15.77 -6.01 -13.53
CA TRP A 110 -14.43 -5.43 -13.46
C TRP A 110 -14.43 -3.90 -13.42
N ALA A 111 -15.42 -3.27 -14.06
CA ALA A 111 -15.61 -1.83 -13.94
C ALA A 111 -15.87 -1.39 -12.49
N ILE A 112 -16.79 -2.08 -11.81
CA ILE A 112 -17.13 -1.80 -10.41
C ILE A 112 -15.91 -2.06 -9.52
N VAL A 113 -15.22 -3.18 -9.70
CA VAL A 113 -14.00 -3.50 -8.94
C VAL A 113 -12.94 -2.42 -9.14
N SER A 114 -12.71 -1.95 -10.37
CA SER A 114 -11.74 -0.88 -10.65
C SER A 114 -12.05 0.41 -9.91
N VAL A 115 -13.33 0.82 -9.86
CA VAL A 115 -13.76 2.03 -9.15
C VAL A 115 -13.56 1.87 -7.64
N ILE A 116 -14.00 0.74 -7.07
CA ILE A 116 -13.87 0.47 -5.63
C ILE A 116 -12.38 0.47 -5.25
N VAL A 117 -11.55 -0.24 -6.00
CA VAL A 117 -10.10 -0.30 -5.77
C VAL A 117 -9.44 1.07 -5.91
N GLY A 118 -9.86 1.90 -6.87
CA GLY A 118 -9.30 3.25 -7.04
C GLY A 118 -9.62 4.21 -5.89
N ILE A 119 -10.83 4.12 -5.32
CA ILE A 119 -11.30 5.01 -4.26
C ILE A 119 -10.83 4.55 -2.88
N PHE A 120 -10.92 3.24 -2.61
CA PHE A 120 -10.68 2.67 -1.29
C PHE A 120 -9.34 1.96 -1.18
N GLY A 121 -8.62 1.74 -2.28
CA GLY A 121 -7.49 0.83 -2.35
C GLY A 121 -7.95 -0.64 -2.38
N PHE A 122 -6.99 -1.55 -2.49
CA PHE A 122 -7.25 -2.95 -2.19
C PHE A 122 -7.25 -3.14 -0.69
N THR A 123 -8.43 -3.21 -0.06
CA THR A 123 -8.56 -3.42 1.40
C THR A 123 -8.65 -4.89 1.81
N ILE A 124 -8.83 -5.80 0.85
CA ILE A 124 -9.08 -7.23 1.08
C ILE A 124 -7.81 -8.09 0.84
N LEU A 125 -6.79 -7.54 0.18
CA LEU A 125 -5.62 -8.29 -0.30
C LEU A 125 -4.30 -7.68 0.21
N ASP A 126 -4.26 -7.29 1.48
CA ASP A 126 -3.10 -6.66 2.14
C ASP A 126 -1.97 -7.66 2.48
N TRP A 127 -1.66 -8.59 1.57
CA TRP A 127 -0.66 -9.63 1.81
C TRP A 127 0.75 -9.07 2.00
N TRP A 128 1.05 -7.89 1.45
CA TRP A 128 2.32 -7.21 1.69
C TRP A 128 2.49 -6.76 3.15
N ILE A 129 1.38 -6.49 3.86
CA ILE A 129 1.41 -6.17 5.30
C ILE A 129 1.90 -7.38 6.10
N MET A 130 1.50 -8.59 5.71
CA MET A 130 2.00 -9.81 6.35
C MET A 130 3.51 -9.95 6.18
N VAL A 131 4.03 -9.67 4.98
CA VAL A 131 5.47 -9.68 4.70
C VAL A 131 6.20 -8.70 5.63
N TYR A 132 5.71 -7.46 5.74
CA TYR A 132 6.28 -6.49 6.67
C TYR A 132 6.17 -6.90 8.14
N THR A 133 5.07 -7.54 8.53
CA THR A 133 4.86 -8.03 9.90
C THR A 133 5.83 -9.15 10.25
N ILE A 134 6.07 -10.09 9.34
CA ILE A 134 7.07 -11.14 9.53
C ILE A 134 8.46 -10.54 9.70
N MET A 135 8.85 -9.59 8.84
CA MET A 135 10.17 -8.96 8.93
C MET A 135 10.34 -8.14 10.20
N ALA A 136 9.32 -7.36 10.59
CA ALA A 136 9.32 -6.59 11.82
C ALA A 136 9.45 -7.48 13.07
N LYS A 137 8.71 -8.59 13.11
CA LYS A 137 8.77 -9.54 14.23
C LYS A 137 10.11 -10.27 14.28
N SER A 138 10.64 -10.69 13.13
CA SER A 138 11.90 -11.44 13.05
C SER A 138 13.13 -10.59 13.35
N GLN A 139 13.16 -9.31 12.97
CA GLN A 139 14.35 -8.46 13.11
C GLN A 139 14.32 -7.58 14.35
N TYR A 140 13.12 -7.15 14.79
CA TYR A 140 12.97 -6.16 15.86
C TYR A 140 12.07 -6.62 17.00
N ASN A 141 11.42 -7.79 16.89
CA ASN A 141 10.40 -8.27 17.84
C ASN A 141 9.26 -7.27 18.10
N MET A 142 8.94 -6.44 17.11
CA MET A 142 8.02 -5.31 17.25
C MET A 142 6.85 -5.37 16.27
N HIS A 143 5.81 -4.58 16.56
CA HIS A 143 4.79 -4.27 15.57
C HIS A 143 5.41 -3.51 14.39
N THR A 144 4.89 -3.80 13.20
CA THR A 144 5.43 -3.39 11.90
C THR A 144 5.75 -1.91 11.81
N LYS A 145 4.81 -1.04 12.21
CA LYS A 145 5.00 0.40 12.17
C LYS A 145 6.17 0.87 13.07
N TYR A 146 6.33 0.29 14.27
CA TYR A 146 7.47 0.63 15.15
C TYR A 146 8.80 0.13 14.59
N ALA A 147 8.83 -1.07 14.02
CA ALA A 147 10.03 -1.59 13.37
C ALA A 147 10.48 -0.69 12.21
N PHE A 148 9.55 -0.16 11.42
CA PHE A 148 9.86 0.83 10.39
C PHE A 148 10.45 2.11 10.97
N PHE A 149 9.88 2.64 12.05
CA PHE A 149 10.43 3.81 12.72
C PHE A 149 11.84 3.56 13.26
N LYS A 150 12.05 2.45 13.97
CA LYS A 150 13.37 2.07 14.49
C LYS A 150 14.40 1.90 13.39
N LYS A 151 14.03 1.24 12.29
CA LYS A 151 14.91 1.01 11.14
C LYS A 151 15.38 2.30 10.48
N TRP A 152 14.53 3.32 10.43
CA TRP A 152 14.81 4.54 9.67
C TRP A 152 15.33 5.70 10.50
N TYR A 153 14.82 5.85 11.73
CA TYR A 153 15.15 6.97 12.61
C TYR A 153 16.09 6.56 13.75
N GLY A 154 16.43 5.28 13.88
CA GLY A 154 17.29 4.78 14.95
C GLY A 154 16.70 4.96 16.35
N CYS A 155 15.38 5.19 16.45
CA CYS A 155 14.71 5.40 17.72
C CYS A 155 14.78 4.14 18.58
N THR A 156 15.12 4.31 19.85
CA THR A 156 14.87 3.34 20.91
C THR A 156 13.51 3.63 21.53
N PHE A 157 12.65 2.61 21.58
CA PHE A 157 11.37 2.74 22.26
C PHE A 157 11.46 2.23 23.71
N PRO A 158 10.75 2.84 24.66
CA PRO A 158 10.84 2.45 26.07
C PRO A 158 10.39 1.00 26.35
N PHE A 159 9.47 0.45 25.55
CA PHE A 159 9.05 -0.95 25.64
C PHE A 159 10.12 -1.96 25.18
N GLU A 160 11.28 -1.48 24.70
CA GLU A 160 12.44 -2.33 24.42
C GLU A 160 13.24 -2.66 25.69
N GLU A 161 13.21 -1.78 26.69
CA GLU A 161 13.90 -1.99 27.96
C GLU A 161 13.17 -3.00 28.84
N ASP A 162 11.84 -3.10 28.70
CA ASP A 162 10.99 -4.08 29.39
C ASP A 162 11.00 -5.48 28.73
N GLY A 163 11.88 -5.71 27.76
CA GLY A 163 12.01 -6.94 26.96
C GLY A 163 12.91 -8.03 27.56
N LYS A 164 13.06 -8.07 28.89
CA LYS A 164 13.40 -9.28 29.66
C LYS A 164 12.18 -9.75 30.43
#